data_AF-A0A226NN77-F1
#
_entry.id   AF-A0A226NN77-F1
#
_cell.length_a   1.000
_cell.length_b   1.000
_cell.length_c   1.000
_cell.angle_alpha   90.00
_cell.angle_beta   90.00
_cell.angle_gamma   90.00
#
_symmetry.space_group_name_H-M   'P 1'
#
loop_
_entity.id
_entity.type
_entity.pdbx_description
1 polymer ?
#
loop_
_entity_poly.entity_id
_entity_poly.type
_entity_poly.pdbx_seq_one_letter_code
_entity_poly.pdbx_strand_id
1 'polypeptide(L)' 'MEQGMLVALQGKLDLSEEEKSRPFDFVEFVERVSHQLELGEMLVRCMFGGKECSSRDFQPVSAIMGGRWS' A
#
# COMPACT_ATOMS: atom_id res chain seq x y z
N MET A 1 -18.46 6.96 -22.45
CA MET A 1 -17.75 6.22 -21.37
C MET A 1 -16.45 6.93 -20.99
N GLU A 2 -15.63 7.35 -21.95
CA GLU A 2 -14.37 8.09 -21.69
C GLU A 2 -14.55 9.43 -20.95
N GLN A 3 -15.56 10.24 -21.27
CA GLN A 3 -15.78 11.52 -20.59
C GLN A 3 -16.07 11.38 -19.09
N GLY A 4 -16.79 10.34 -18.68
CA GLY A 4 -17.06 10.06 -17.26
C GLY A 4 -15.80 9.63 -16.50
N MET A 5 -14.89 8.90 -17.17
CA MET A 5 -13.61 8.49 -16.61
C MET A 5 -12.67 9.69 -16.42
N LEU A 6 -12.60 10.58 -17.41
CA LEU A 6 -11.77 11.79 -17.35
C LEU A 6 -12.21 12.74 -16.23
N VAL A 7 -13.52 12.94 -16.06
CA VAL A 7 -14.07 13.76 -14.96
C VAL A 7 -13.77 13.13 -13.59
N ALA A 8 -13.88 11.80 -13.47
CA ALA A 8 -13.54 11.09 -12.23
C ALA A 8 -12.05 11.15 -11.88
N LEU A 9 -11.18 11.22 -12.90
CA LEU A 9 -9.73 11.40 -12.72
C LEU A 9 -9.39 12.84 -12.37
N GLN A 10 -10.09 13.83 -12.92
CA GLN A 10 -9.82 15.24 -12.68
C GLN A 10 -9.98 15.61 -11.21
N GLY A 11 -11.02 15.12 -10.53
CA GLY A 11 -11.19 15.33 -9.08
C GLY A 11 -10.13 14.65 -8.20
N LYS A 12 -9.38 13.68 -8.74
CA LYS A 12 -8.25 13.03 -8.05
C LYS A 12 -6.90 13.71 -8.30
N LEU A 13 -6.83 14.52 -9.36
CA LEU A 13 -5.62 15.25 -9.77
C LEU A 13 -5.64 16.72 -9.34
N ASP A 14 -6.78 17.22 -8.88
CA ASP A 14 -6.95 18.58 -8.37
C ASP A 14 -6.42 18.69 -6.93
N LEU A 15 -5.11 18.49 -6.80
CA LEU A 15 -4.37 18.61 -5.56
C LEU A 15 -4.19 20.10 -5.20
N SER A 16 -4.29 20.43 -3.92
CA SER A 16 -3.92 21.77 -3.45
C SER A 16 -2.44 22.06 -3.70
N GLU A 17 -2.06 23.33 -3.79
CA GLU A 17 -0.64 23.72 -3.94
C GLU A 17 0.22 23.20 -2.77
N GLU A 18 -0.36 23.12 -1.58
CA GLU A 18 0.28 22.53 -0.41
C GLU A 18 0.53 21.02 -0.61
N GLU A 19 -0.44 20.26 -1.14
CA GLU A 19 -0.25 18.84 -1.46
C GLU A 19 0.75 18.61 -2.58
N LYS A 20 0.78 19.46 -3.61
CA LYS A 20 1.77 19.39 -4.71
C LYS A 20 3.19 19.65 -4.22
N SER A 21 3.34 20.51 -3.22
CA SER A 21 4.64 20.87 -2.64
C SER A 21 5.19 19.84 -1.65
N ARG A 22 4.38 18.87 -1.22
CA ARG A 22 4.82 17.85 -0.27
C ARG A 22 5.89 16.97 -0.90
N PRO A 23 6.99 16.69 -0.17
CA PRO A 23 8.00 15.76 -0.67
C PRO A 23 7.38 14.38 -0.88
N PHE A 24 7.72 13.77 -2.01
CA PHE A 24 7.33 12.41 -2.31
C PHE A 24 8.40 11.44 -1.81
N ASP A 25 8.02 10.55 -0.89
CA ASP A 25 8.83 9.42 -0.46
C ASP A 25 8.22 8.14 -1.02
N PHE A 26 8.99 7.44 -1.85
CA PHE A 26 8.53 6.20 -2.48
C PHE A 26 8.32 5.07 -1.47
N VAL A 27 9.14 5.01 -0.40
CA VAL A 27 9.01 3.99 0.64
C VAL A 27 7.71 4.22 1.41
N GLU A 28 7.47 5.45 1.88
CA GLU A 28 6.22 5.84 2.53
C GLU A 28 5.01 5.53 1.64
N PHE A 29 5.11 5.88 0.36
CA PHE A 29 4.02 5.67 -0.58
C PHE A 29 3.67 4.19 -0.71
N VAL A 30 4.69 3.33 -0.91
CA VAL A 30 4.49 1.89 -1.03
C VAL A 30 3.95 1.30 0.27
N GLU A 31 4.47 1.70 1.43
CA GLU A 31 3.97 1.24 2.73
C GLU A 31 2.49 1.60 2.93
N ARG A 32 2.07 2.81 2.51
CA ARG A 32 0.69 3.28 2.68
C ARG A 32 -0.29 2.67 1.68
N VAL A 33 0.10 2.53 0.41
CA VAL A 33 -0.84 2.13 -0.66
C VAL A 33 -0.80 0.65 -1.02
N SER A 34 0.18 -0.10 -0.52
CA SER A 34 0.23 -1.55 -0.72
C SER A 34 -0.89 -2.25 0.03
N HIS A 35 -1.21 -3.46 -0.42
CA HIS A 35 -2.21 -4.29 0.25
C HIS A 35 -1.81 -4.59 1.70
N GLN A 36 -2.80 -4.52 2.60
CA GLN A 36 -2.64 -4.74 4.04
C GLN A 36 -3.16 -6.13 4.42
N LEU A 37 -2.33 -6.93 5.10
CA LEU A 37 -2.67 -8.30 5.50
C LEU A 37 -3.76 -8.33 6.58
N GLU A 38 -3.78 -7.31 7.44
CA GLU A 38 -4.61 -7.16 8.63
C GLU A 38 -6.06 -6.74 8.34
N LEU A 39 -6.35 -6.15 7.19
CA LEU A 39 -7.67 -5.63 6.85
C LEU A 39 -8.65 -6.70 6.36
N GLY A 40 -8.26 -7.98 6.43
CA GLY A 40 -9.11 -9.12 6.05
C GLY A 40 -9.30 -9.31 4.55
N GLU A 41 -8.65 -8.48 3.72
CA GLU A 41 -8.70 -8.59 2.26
C GLU A 41 -7.72 -9.64 1.72
N MET A 42 -6.62 -9.91 2.45
CA MET A 42 -5.59 -10.88 2.04
C MET A 42 -5.49 -12.09 2.97
N LEU A 43 -5.23 -11.88 4.26
CA LEU A 43 -5.03 -12.99 5.21
C LEU A 43 -6.38 -13.47 5.77
N VAL A 44 -7.04 -14.35 5.03
CA VAL A 44 -8.35 -14.89 5.43
C VAL A 44 -8.24 -15.92 6.56
N ARG A 45 -7.18 -16.74 6.58
CA ARG A 45 -6.90 -17.73 7.64
C ARG A 45 -5.41 -18.02 7.72
N CYS A 46 -4.89 -18.21 8.94
CA CYS A 46 -3.48 -18.52 9.16
C CYS A 46 -3.33 -19.62 10.21
N MET A 47 -2.68 -20.73 9.86
CA MET A 47 -2.30 -21.73 10.84
C MET A 47 -0.88 -22.24 10.62
N PHE A 48 -0.14 -22.41 11.71
CA PHE A 48 1.17 -23.03 11.71
C PHE A 48 1.27 -24.05 12.86
N GLY A 49 1.58 -25.31 12.54
CA GLY A 49 1.69 -26.38 13.54
C GLY A 49 0.41 -26.60 14.36
N GLY A 50 -0.77 -26.36 13.76
CA GLY A 50 -2.06 -26.47 14.44
C GLY A 50 -2.41 -25.30 15.37
N LYS A 51 -1.59 -24.24 15.42
CA LYS A 51 -1.89 -23.01 16.13
C LYS A 51 -2.34 -21.93 15.13
N GLU A 52 -3.33 -21.13 15.53
CA GLU A 52 -3.74 -19.96 14.76
C GLU A 52 -2.62 -18.91 14.78
N CYS A 53 -2.40 -18.26 13.64
CA CYS A 53 -1.51 -17.12 13.50
C CYS A 53 -2.28 -15.90 12.96
N SER A 54 -1.61 -14.77 12.87
CA SER A 54 -2.19 -13.49 12.49
C SER A 54 -1.26 -12.73 11.54
N SER A 55 -1.71 -11.58 11.03
CA SER A 55 -0.86 -10.70 10.21
C SER A 55 0.41 -10.24 10.94
N ARG A 56 0.41 -10.22 12.28
CA ARG A 56 1.57 -9.84 13.11
C ARG A 56 2.72 -10.84 13.05
N ASP A 57 2.44 -12.07 12.63
CA ASP A 57 3.43 -13.13 12.48
C ASP A 57 4.16 -13.04 11.12
N PHE A 58 3.81 -12.06 10.28
CA PHE A 58 4.45 -11.78 9.00
C PHE A 58 5.23 -10.48 9.06
N GLN A 59 6.48 -10.52 8.59
CA GLN A 59 7.30 -9.32 8.41
C GLN A 59 7.20 -8.86 6.93
N PRO A 60 6.75 -7.63 6.66
CA PRO A 60 6.77 -7.08 5.32
C PRO A 60 8.21 -6.98 4.78
N VAL A 61 8.43 -7.39 3.54
CA VAL A 61 9.72 -7.27 2.84
C VAL A 61 9.51 -6.68 1.45
N SER A 62 10.39 -5.77 1.05
CA SER A 62 10.34 -5.12 -0.26
C SER A 62 11.23 -5.84 -1.28
N ALA A 63 10.61 -6.55 -2.22
CA ALA A 63 11.33 -7.34 -3.22
C ALA A 63 12.08 -6.50 -4.28
N ILE A 64 11.69 -5.24 -4.48
CA ILE A 64 12.30 -4.33 -5.47
C ILE A 64 13.58 -3.68 -4.91
N MET A 65 13.85 -3.80 -3.60
CA MET A 65 15.06 -3.27 -2.97
C MET A 65 16.14 -4.35 -2.80
N GLY A 66 16.57 -4.96 -3.90
CA GLY A 66 17.77 -5.81 -3.97
C GLY A 66 19.10 -5.08 -3.70
N GLY A 67 19.07 -3.97 -2.95
CA GLY A 67 20.21 -3.23 -2.44
C GLY A 67 20.14 -3.20 -0.92
N ARG A 68 21.06 -3.91 -0.30
CA ARG A 68 21.32 -3.99 1.15
C ARG A 68 21.35 -2.61 1.81
N TRP A 69 20.59 -2.43 2.89
CA TRP A 69 20.84 -1.37 3.87
C TRP A 69 21.14 -2.01 5.21
N SER A 70 22.41 -1.86 5.62
CA SER A 70 22.95 -2.12 6.95
C SER A 70 23.20 -0.79 7.64
#